data_AF-A0A7L9FJZ6-F1
#
_entry.id   AF-A0A7L9FJZ6-F1
#
_cell.length_a   1.000
_cell.length_b   1.000
_cell.length_c   1.000
_cell.angle_alpha   90.00
_cell.angle_beta   90.00
_cell.angle_gamma   90.00
#
_symmetry.space_group_name_H-M   'P 1'
#
loop_
_entity.id
_entity.type
_entity.pdbx_description
1 polymer ?
#
loop_
_entity_poly.entity_id
_entity_poly.type
_entity_poly.pdbx_seq_one_letter_code
_entity_poly.pdbx_strand_id
1 'polypeptide(L)'
;MRSPLARLRISGELHKRVRRGRKVYRGFFVLIADGKMLMNLGRRNGSGGFESEGEIAFERVFSVVAKSGPSGLEGSIPDGGKWFVLQLAPSDKERRITLKLPILEGEDVRLELTGFFDVVGLELCSDCSYTEFIELEP
;
A
#
# COMPACT_ATOMS: atom_id res chain seq x y z
N MET A 1 22.47 -10.52 21.54
CA MET A 1 21.88 -11.36 20.47
C MET A 1 21.05 -10.45 19.58
N ARG A 2 21.24 -10.45 18.25
CA ARG A 2 20.35 -9.70 17.35
C ARG A 2 19.03 -10.47 17.27
N SER A 3 17.90 -9.82 17.53
CA SER A 3 16.59 -10.40 17.24
C SER A 3 16.53 -10.82 15.77
N PRO A 4 15.91 -11.96 15.43
CA PRO A 4 15.71 -12.32 14.03
C PRO A 4 15.00 -11.17 13.30
N LEU A 5 15.46 -10.86 12.09
CA LEU A 5 14.88 -9.82 11.25
C LEU A 5 13.38 -10.11 11.05
N ALA A 6 12.53 -9.13 11.36
CA ALA A 6 11.10 -9.26 11.10
C ALA A 6 10.87 -9.38 9.59
N ARG A 7 10.07 -10.36 9.20
CA ARG A 7 9.75 -10.67 7.81
C ARG A 7 8.28 -10.40 7.56
N LEU A 8 8.02 -9.71 6.47
CA LEU A 8 6.70 -9.34 5.99
C LEU A 8 6.51 -9.97 4.61
N ARG A 9 5.51 -10.85 4.49
CA ARG A 9 5.04 -11.30 3.19
C ARG A 9 4.11 -10.25 2.61
N ILE A 10 4.30 -9.95 1.33
CA ILE A 10 3.42 -9.09 0.56
C ILE A 10 2.79 -9.87 -0.60
N SER A 11 1.52 -9.59 -0.88
CA SER A 11 0.79 -10.15 -2.00
C SER A 11 -0.24 -9.16 -2.53
N GLY A 12 -0.37 -9.04 -3.86
CA GLY A 12 -1.39 -8.19 -4.49
C GLY A 12 -0.83 -7.20 -5.51
N GLU A 13 -1.57 -6.14 -5.78
CA GLU A 13 -1.23 -5.13 -6.78
C GLU A 13 -0.52 -3.93 -6.13
N LEU A 14 0.66 -3.58 -6.62
CA LEU A 14 1.38 -2.36 -6.24
C LEU A 14 1.00 -1.15 -7.09
N HIS A 15 0.46 -1.37 -8.28
CA HIS A 15 0.00 -0.30 -9.16
C HIS A 15 -1.10 -0.80 -10.08
N LYS A 16 -2.15 -0.01 -10.23
CA LYS A 16 -3.25 -0.27 -11.16
C LYS A 16 -3.64 0.99 -11.90
N ARG A 17 -4.01 0.82 -13.17
CA ARG A 17 -4.43 1.90 -14.07
C ARG A 17 -5.86 1.65 -14.54
N VAL A 18 -6.72 2.65 -14.37
CA VAL A 18 -8.12 2.61 -14.82
C VAL A 18 -8.36 3.73 -15.83
N ARG A 19 -9.08 3.44 -16.91
CA ARG A 19 -9.47 4.46 -17.91
C ARG A 19 -10.97 4.72 -17.82
N ARG A 20 -11.36 5.99 -17.75
CA ARG A 20 -12.77 6.43 -17.85
C ARG A 20 -12.87 7.52 -18.92
N GLY A 21 -13.40 7.16 -20.08
CA GLY A 21 -13.37 8.02 -21.26
C GLY A 21 -11.94 8.37 -21.67
N ARG A 22 -11.62 9.66 -21.76
CA ARG A 22 -10.28 10.17 -22.10
C ARG A 22 -9.33 10.30 -20.90
N LYS A 23 -9.83 10.14 -19.67
CA LYS A 23 -9.04 10.30 -18.44
C LYS A 23 -8.44 8.97 -18.00
N VAL A 24 -7.24 9.06 -17.42
CA VAL A 24 -6.53 7.94 -16.81
C VAL A 24 -6.44 8.20 -15.32
N TYR A 25 -6.84 7.22 -14.53
CA TYR A 25 -6.72 7.18 -13.08
C TYR A 25 -5.71 6.11 -12.70
N ARG A 26 -4.98 6.35 -11.62
CA ARG A 26 -3.96 5.45 -11.11
C ARG A 26 -4.17 5.25 -9.62
N GLY A 27 -3.79 4.09 -9.14
CA GLY A 27 -3.61 3.80 -7.73
C GLY A 27 -2.30 3.06 -7.56
N PHE A 28 -1.52 3.39 -6.54
CA PHE A 28 -0.28 2.69 -6.26
C PHE A 28 0.09 2.67 -4.78
N PHE A 29 0.87 1.65 -4.43
CA PHE A 29 1.53 1.50 -3.14
C PHE A 29 3.05 1.61 -3.34
N VAL A 30 3.67 2.45 -2.53
CA VAL A 30 5.13 2.55 -2.40
C VAL A 30 5.53 1.94 -1.07
N LEU A 31 6.45 0.99 -1.12
CA LEU A 31 6.93 0.24 0.03
C LEU A 31 8.31 0.74 0.44
N ILE A 32 8.48 1.02 1.73
CA ILE A 32 9.71 1.58 2.30
C ILE A 32 10.08 0.72 3.52
N ALA A 33 11.26 0.10 3.49
CA ALA A 33 11.80 -0.62 4.65
C ALA A 33 12.99 0.17 5.21
N ASP A 34 12.92 0.51 6.50
CA ASP A 34 13.99 1.19 7.24
C ASP A 34 14.51 2.48 6.59
N GLY A 35 13.60 3.23 5.96
CA GLY A 35 13.90 4.47 5.24
C GLY A 35 14.38 4.28 3.80
N LYS A 36 14.42 3.05 3.29
CA LYS A 36 14.78 2.75 1.90
C LYS A 36 13.57 2.33 1.10
N MET A 37 13.29 3.06 0.02
CA MET A 37 12.28 2.68 -0.94
C MET A 37 12.66 1.37 -1.61
N LEU A 38 11.73 0.44 -1.66
CA LEU A 38 11.91 -0.85 -2.28
C LEU A 38 11.50 -0.78 -3.75
N MET A 39 12.42 -1.18 -4.62
CA MET A 39 12.27 -1.08 -6.07
C MET A 39 12.09 -2.47 -6.68
N ASN A 40 11.48 -2.53 -7.86
CA ASN A 40 11.33 -3.77 -8.65
C ASN A 40 10.63 -4.92 -7.91
N LEU A 41 9.72 -4.59 -7.00
CA LEU A 41 8.98 -5.58 -6.21
C LEU A 41 7.92 -6.33 -7.03
N GLY A 42 7.42 -5.73 -8.12
CA GLY A 42 6.32 -6.28 -8.90
C GLY A 42 6.66 -6.67 -10.33
N ARG A 43 5.94 -7.65 -10.87
CA ARG A 43 5.89 -7.99 -12.29
C ARG A 43 4.76 -7.22 -12.96
N ARG A 44 5.01 -6.76 -14.19
CA ARG A 44 3.99 -6.04 -14.97
C ARG A 44 2.87 -7.01 -15.37
N ASN A 45 1.62 -6.63 -15.13
CA ASN A 45 0.47 -7.43 -15.54
C ASN A 45 -0.13 -6.94 -16.87
N GLY A 46 -1.09 -7.71 -17.41
CA GLY A 46 -1.71 -7.45 -18.73
C GLY A 46 -2.52 -6.16 -18.81
N SER A 47 -2.94 -5.58 -17.68
CA SER A 47 -3.67 -4.31 -17.60
C SER A 47 -2.73 -3.09 -17.48
N GLY A 48 -1.41 -3.30 -17.48
CA GLY A 48 -0.41 -2.24 -17.34
C GLY A 48 -0.17 -1.79 -15.89
N GLY A 49 -0.64 -2.59 -14.93
CA GLY A 49 -0.33 -2.55 -13.51
C GLY A 49 0.92 -3.34 -13.14
N PHE A 50 1.17 -3.44 -11.83
CA PHE A 50 2.24 -4.25 -11.25
C PHE A 50 1.68 -5.08 -10.10
N GLU A 51 1.91 -6.39 -10.15
CA GLU A 51 1.58 -7.35 -9.09
C GLU A 51 2.86 -7.80 -8.40
N SER A 52 2.80 -7.97 -7.08
CA SER A 52 3.93 -8.35 -6.26
C SER A 52 3.55 -9.54 -5.39
N GLU A 53 4.49 -10.47 -5.30
CA GLU A 53 4.48 -11.56 -4.32
C GLU A 53 5.91 -11.73 -3.83
N GLY A 54 6.13 -11.64 -2.52
CA GLY A 54 7.47 -11.75 -1.98
C GLY A 54 7.56 -11.54 -0.48
N GLU A 55 8.76 -11.70 0.05
CA GLU A 55 9.07 -11.49 1.46
C GLU A 55 10.06 -10.33 1.61
N ILE A 56 9.78 -9.44 2.54
CA ILE A 56 10.55 -8.23 2.81
C ILE A 56 10.98 -8.27 4.27
N ALA A 57 12.29 -8.15 4.50
CA ALA A 57 12.83 -7.99 5.84
C ALA A 57 12.92 -6.51 6.21
N PHE A 58 12.65 -6.19 7.49
CA PHE A 58 12.86 -4.86 8.06
C PHE A 58 13.25 -4.96 9.55
N GLU A 59 13.99 -3.95 10.03
CA GLU A 59 14.55 -3.92 11.39
C GLU A 59 13.82 -2.99 12.35
N ARG A 60 13.30 -1.86 11.84
CA ARG A 60 12.78 -0.77 12.66
C ARG A 60 11.39 -0.36 12.25
N VAL A 61 11.24 0.01 10.97
CA VAL A 61 9.96 0.51 10.45
C VAL A 61 9.78 0.06 9.01
N PHE A 62 8.58 -0.44 8.72
CA PHE A 62 8.09 -0.62 7.35
C PHE A 62 6.99 0.40 7.10
N SER A 63 7.04 1.12 6.00
CA SER A 63 6.02 2.10 5.62
C SER A 63 5.40 1.76 4.29
N VAL A 64 4.08 1.89 4.22
CA VAL A 64 3.31 1.83 2.98
C VAL A 64 2.73 3.21 2.72
N VAL A 65 3.15 3.81 1.61
CA VAL A 65 2.56 5.06 1.12
C VAL A 65 1.65 4.71 -0.04
N ALA A 66 0.36 4.99 0.12
CA ALA A 66 -0.68 4.72 -0.87
C ALA A 66 -1.16 6.03 -1.48
N LYS A 67 -1.28 6.10 -2.81
CA LYS A 67 -1.86 7.25 -3.51
C LYS A 67 -2.69 6.80 -4.71
N SER A 68 -3.88 7.37 -4.86
CA SER A 68 -4.72 7.21 -6.05
C SER A 68 -5.20 8.55 -6.57
N GLY A 69 -5.65 8.61 -7.83
CA GLY A 69 -6.18 9.83 -8.42
C GLY A 69 -6.06 9.88 -9.95
N PRO A 70 -6.50 10.98 -10.58
CA PRO A 70 -6.19 11.26 -11.97
C PRO A 70 -4.68 11.36 -12.16
N SER A 71 -4.20 10.88 -13.30
CA SER A 71 -2.77 10.90 -13.65
C SER A 71 -2.17 12.29 -13.49
N GLY A 72 -1.16 12.44 -12.63
CA GLY A 72 -0.44 13.69 -12.38
C GLY A 72 -1.06 14.59 -11.30
N LEU A 73 -2.14 14.16 -10.65
CA LEU A 73 -2.80 14.89 -9.56
C LEU A 73 -2.98 14.04 -8.30
N GLU A 74 -2.39 12.83 -8.26
CA GLU A 74 -2.58 11.86 -7.18
C GLU A 74 -2.27 12.47 -5.80
N GLY A 75 -3.31 12.71 -5.01
CA GLY A 75 -3.23 13.25 -3.65
C GLY A 75 -2.98 14.76 -3.58
N SER A 76 -3.13 15.51 -4.68
CA SER A 76 -2.78 16.94 -4.78
C SER A 76 -3.99 17.89 -4.77
N ILE A 77 -5.21 17.38 -4.91
CA ILE A 77 -6.45 18.16 -4.86
C ILE A 77 -7.53 17.37 -4.10
N PRO A 78 -8.49 18.04 -3.43
CA PRO A 78 -9.56 17.39 -2.65
C PRO A 78 -10.33 16.30 -3.42
N ASP A 79 -10.51 16.46 -4.73
CA ASP A 79 -11.14 15.47 -5.63
C ASP A 79 -10.16 14.63 -6.47
N GLY A 80 -8.85 14.89 -6.39
CA GLY A 80 -7.86 14.26 -7.28
C GLY A 80 -6.87 13.35 -6.59
N GLY A 81 -7.12 12.97 -5.34
CA GLY A 81 -6.63 11.69 -4.92
C GLY A 81 -6.81 11.30 -3.49
N LYS A 82 -7.03 10.00 -3.28
CA LYS A 82 -7.01 9.39 -1.96
C LYS A 82 -5.58 9.00 -1.61
N TRP A 83 -5.17 9.18 -0.36
CA TRP A 83 -3.88 8.75 0.10
C TRP A 83 -3.91 8.33 1.56
N PHE A 84 -2.99 7.44 1.91
CA PHE A 84 -2.65 7.16 3.30
C PHE A 84 -1.18 6.78 3.43
N VAL A 85 -0.66 6.92 4.65
CA VAL A 85 0.64 6.39 5.06
C VAL A 85 0.42 5.48 6.24
N LEU A 86 0.72 4.20 6.08
CA LEU A 86 0.72 3.21 7.14
C LEU A 86 2.16 2.94 7.58
N GLN A 87 2.40 2.93 8.89
CA GLN A 87 3.69 2.61 9.48
C GLN A 87 3.56 1.39 10.39
N LEU A 88 4.44 0.43 10.17
CA LEU A 88 4.52 -0.84 10.88
C LEU A 88 5.87 -0.93 11.62
N ALA A 89 5.86 -1.46 12.84
CA ALA A 89 7.06 -1.83 13.57
C ALA A 89 7.13 -3.35 13.79
N PRO A 90 8.33 -3.94 13.97
CA PRO A 90 8.45 -5.34 14.34
C PRO A 90 7.65 -5.70 15.60
N SER A 91 7.08 -6.88 15.62
CA SER A 91 6.26 -7.41 16.72
C SER A 91 6.59 -8.88 16.98
N ASP A 92 6.17 -9.40 18.13
CA ASP A 92 6.16 -10.83 18.45
C ASP A 92 4.86 -11.53 18.02
N LYS A 93 3.84 -10.77 17.62
CA LYS A 93 2.55 -11.25 17.10
C LYS A 93 2.52 -11.17 15.58
N GLU A 94 2.14 -12.28 14.97
CA GLU A 94 1.79 -12.33 13.55
C GLU A 94 0.44 -11.63 13.34
N ARG A 95 0.33 -10.85 12.27
CA ARG A 95 -0.87 -10.12 11.87
C ARG A 95 -1.03 -10.16 10.37
N ARG A 96 -2.27 -9.96 9.93
CA ARG A 96 -2.62 -9.79 8.52
C ARG A 96 -3.37 -8.47 8.34
N ILE A 97 -3.00 -7.73 7.31
CA ILE A 97 -3.69 -6.50 6.94
C ILE A 97 -3.93 -6.48 5.44
N THR A 98 -5.16 -6.17 5.06
CA THR A 98 -5.52 -5.91 3.67
C THR A 98 -5.66 -4.41 3.48
N LEU A 99 -4.80 -3.87 2.63
CA LEU A 99 -4.82 -2.49 2.21
C LEU A 99 -5.62 -2.39 0.92
N LYS A 100 -6.56 -1.46 0.90
CA LYS A 100 -7.41 -1.15 -0.24
C LYS A 100 -7.25 0.32 -0.56
N LEU A 101 -7.16 0.64 -1.84
CA LEU A 101 -7.11 2.02 -2.27
C LEU A 101 -8.05 2.20 -3.47
N PRO A 102 -9.24 2.79 -3.25
CA PRO A 102 -10.17 3.08 -4.33
C PRO A 102 -9.54 4.03 -5.36
N ILE A 103 -9.69 3.68 -6.63
CA ILE A 103 -9.22 4.48 -7.78
C ILE A 103 -10.43 5.18 -8.43
N LEU A 104 -11.47 4.40 -8.70
CA LEU A 104 -12.75 4.83 -9.27
C LEU A 104 -13.84 3.91 -8.72
N GLU A 105 -15.11 4.27 -8.93
CA GLU A 105 -16.25 3.44 -8.54
C GLU A 105 -16.10 2.00 -9.06
N GLY A 106 -16.16 1.02 -8.14
CA GLY A 106 -15.97 -0.40 -8.44
C GLY A 106 -14.53 -0.86 -8.67
N GLU A 107 -13.55 0.05 -8.66
CA GLU A 107 -12.15 -0.24 -8.99
C GLU A 107 -11.20 0.19 -7.86
N ASP A 108 -10.52 -0.78 -7.27
CA ASP A 108 -9.49 -0.58 -6.26
C ASP A 108 -8.15 -1.23 -6.67
N VAL A 109 -7.07 -0.77 -6.04
CA VAL A 109 -5.81 -1.49 -5.94
C VAL A 109 -5.72 -2.08 -4.54
N ARG A 110 -5.29 -3.35 -4.43
CA ARG A 110 -5.24 -4.06 -3.15
C ARG A 110 -3.87 -4.64 -2.88
N LEU A 111 -3.41 -4.51 -1.65
CA LEU A 111 -2.16 -5.08 -1.17
C LEU A 111 -2.39 -5.72 0.19
N GLU A 112 -2.05 -6.99 0.31
CA GLU A 112 -2.05 -7.71 1.56
C GLU A 112 -0.64 -7.77 2.13
N LEU A 113 -0.54 -7.56 3.45
CA LEU A 113 0.69 -7.72 4.21
C LEU A 113 0.43 -8.71 5.35
N THR A 114 1.29 -9.73 5.46
CA THR A 114 1.20 -10.75 6.51
C THR A 114 2.57 -10.94 7.14
N GLY A 115 2.65 -10.91 8.46
CA GLY A 115 3.90 -11.14 9.19
C GLY A 115 3.90 -10.62 10.61
N PHE A 116 5.09 -10.58 11.21
CA PHE A 116 5.27 -10.22 12.62
C PHE A 116 5.46 -8.71 12.80
N PHE A 117 4.35 -7.98 12.81
CA PHE A 117 4.37 -6.52 12.90
C PHE A 117 3.22 -5.95 13.72
N ASP A 118 3.40 -4.74 14.26
CA ASP A 118 2.39 -3.89 14.90
C ASP A 118 2.16 -2.62 14.06
N VAL A 119 0.93 -2.10 14.04
CA VAL A 119 0.64 -0.79 13.44
C VAL A 119 1.03 0.29 14.45
N VAL A 120 1.96 1.17 14.08
CA VAL A 120 2.48 2.23 14.97
C VAL A 120 2.11 3.63 14.51
N GLY A 121 1.64 3.79 13.27
CA GLY A 121 1.24 5.07 12.73
C GLY A 121 0.31 4.90 11.52
N LEU A 122 -0.67 5.78 11.43
CA LEU A 122 -1.57 5.88 10.29
C LEU A 122 -1.90 7.35 10.03
N GLU A 123 -1.52 7.83 8.86
CA GLU A 123 -1.88 9.16 8.35
C GLU A 123 -2.82 8.99 7.15
N LEU A 124 -3.87 9.80 7.08
CA LEU A 124 -4.93 9.70 6.08
C LEU A 124 -5.14 11.06 5.42
N CYS A 125 -5.63 11.06 4.17
CA CYS A 125 -6.26 12.25 3.61
C CYS A 125 -7.41 12.74 4.51
N SER A 126 -7.50 14.06 4.71
CA SER A 126 -8.45 14.70 5.63
C SER A 126 -9.91 14.39 5.34
N ASP A 127 -10.25 14.16 4.08
CA ASP A 127 -11.63 14.07 3.61
C ASP A 127 -12.03 12.62 3.27
N CYS A 128 -11.22 11.64 3.67
CA CYS A 128 -11.40 10.25 3.29
C CYS A 128 -11.88 9.37 4.44
N SER A 129 -12.85 8.48 4.18
CA SER A 129 -13.26 7.48 5.17
C SER A 129 -12.24 6.36 5.31
N TYR A 130 -11.74 6.15 6.53
CA TYR A 130 -10.76 5.11 6.88
C TYR A 130 -11.21 3.68 6.55
N THR A 131 -12.50 3.38 6.75
CA THR A 131 -13.06 2.03 6.51
C THR A 131 -12.92 1.56 5.07
N GLU A 132 -12.68 2.47 4.13
CA GLU A 132 -12.47 2.12 2.72
C GLU A 132 -11.02 1.67 2.42
N PHE A 133 -10.08 1.89 3.34
CA PHE A 133 -8.65 1.75 3.07
C PHE A 133 -7.95 0.59 3.75
N ILE A 134 -8.38 0.22 4.96
CA ILE A 134 -7.63 -0.71 5.80
C ILE A 134 -8.60 -1.69 6.47
N GLU A 135 -8.38 -2.97 6.18
CA GLU A 135 -9.06 -4.09 6.82
C GLU A 135 -7.99 -4.86 7.63
N LEU A 136 -8.07 -4.77 8.96
CA LEU A 136 -7.18 -5.45 9.89
C LEU A 136 -7.82 -6.77 10.33
N GLU A 137 -7.10 -7.88 10.12
CA GLU A 137 -7.48 -9.18 10.67
C GLU A 137 -6.51 -9.53 11.81
N PRO A 138 -7.03 -10.08 12.93
CA PRO A 138 -6.19 -10.52 14.05
C PRO A 138 -5.30 -11.70 13.68
#